data_AF-A0A2H0TX70-F1
#
_entry.id   AF-A0A2H0TX70-F1
#
_cell.length_a   1.000
_cell.length_b   1.000
_cell.length_c   1.000
_cell.angle_alpha   90.00
_cell.angle_beta   90.00
_cell.angle_gamma   90.00
#
_symmetry.space_group_name_H-M   'P 1'
#
loop_
_entity.id
_entity.type
_entity.pdbx_description
1 polymer ?
#
loop_
_entity_poly.entity_id
_entity_poly.type
_entity_poly.pdbx_seq_one_letter_code
_entity_poly.pdbx_strand_id
1 'polypeptide(L)'
;YAYAYDGTTTSTLATTTVTLDNTAPSSTSITGFTTASTTLTPAWSTATGASTYTVSSTATSDVTTSSVSYEYTGLTPNTNYTFQVKATDSYGNASSYSTATSTYTNPAKPLSVAAVANGPSAINLSWSANGNPTSTVYKIYNYSKGTVVGTTTSTSYTTTGLASASNYYFAIRAVYNSDSTSYVESSASQTVTTAAPAQAVTLTITTSTAGVAIPFSFKDSNESHTATLNSITDGVASLTIQSTPVTVSLSSGQSQRIDTGTDGINDTIVTMNDVTAGSASFTLTTIPLGDGNYSSMSVPSTNSTSKSVKAVTIDGGSLTTQSQNVTLTMNVADAALMAVSNEATFNDVSFETYTGKKTWTLTPGNGKKTVFVKFRSASGGMNVYSAVIILSGQTFDDKSVLHTSEETTTDVKNTTDTKTPDTTCLLTPGKAYRSISSRAVYYVTQTCTKRPFRSSTSYFTYFSGWDDVHVVSKSLLDRTPDDALFFMPLGPRYNPQYGALVKTLDDPKVYLLLNDKKYWITDEAVFTALKYTSEWIEGVDQSLLDKYTTGEEITDKDHHPVYTLIKYQNSPKVYRLEPSTTDNTLLMKRHILNNAIFEALGFRGDRIVTVPDTETYDTGDAIESVK
;
A
#
# COMPACT_ATOMS: atom_id res chain seq x y z
N TYR A 1 84.90 -23.83 -15.29
CA TYR A 1 86.13 -23.93 -16.09
C TYR A 1 86.65 -25.35 -16.00
N ALA A 2 87.10 -25.92 -17.12
CA ALA A 2 87.94 -27.11 -17.17
C ALA A 2 88.87 -26.95 -18.38
N TYR A 3 90.13 -27.37 -18.25
CA TYR A 3 91.13 -27.27 -19.32
C TYR A 3 91.57 -28.67 -19.75
N ALA A 4 91.73 -28.86 -21.05
CA ALA A 4 92.55 -29.91 -21.63
C ALA A 4 93.55 -29.22 -22.59
N TYR A 5 94.79 -29.72 -22.64
CA TYR A 5 95.88 -29.12 -23.41
C TYR A 5 96.59 -30.24 -24.17
N ASP A 6 96.57 -30.20 -25.51
CA ASP A 6 97.19 -31.22 -26.38
C ASP A 6 98.44 -30.71 -27.14
N GLY A 7 98.79 -29.44 -26.95
CA GLY A 7 100.07 -28.87 -27.39
C GLY A 7 100.17 -28.45 -28.85
N THR A 8 99.09 -28.37 -29.63
CA THR A 8 99.19 -27.97 -31.06
C THR A 8 98.29 -26.83 -31.55
N THR A 9 97.36 -26.30 -30.74
CA THR A 9 96.52 -25.14 -31.14
C THR A 9 96.42 -24.05 -30.07
N THR A 10 96.63 -22.80 -30.48
CA THR A 10 96.25 -21.61 -29.70
C THR A 10 94.75 -21.38 -29.83
N SER A 11 93.98 -21.93 -28.89
CA SER A 11 92.57 -21.60 -28.71
C SER A 11 92.40 -20.11 -28.32
N THR A 12 91.61 -19.37 -29.07
CA THR A 12 91.17 -18.01 -28.68
C THR A 12 90.21 -18.11 -27.51
N LEU A 13 90.53 -17.45 -26.38
CA LEU A 13 89.60 -17.32 -25.26
C LEU A 13 88.36 -16.53 -25.69
N ALA A 14 87.23 -17.22 -25.84
CA ALA A 14 85.92 -16.59 -25.88
C ALA A 14 85.47 -16.27 -24.44
N THR A 15 85.70 -15.03 -23.98
CA THR A 15 85.17 -14.55 -22.71
C THR A 15 83.72 -14.10 -22.87
N THR A 16 82.77 -14.92 -22.39
CA THR A 16 81.39 -14.47 -22.14
C THR A 16 81.30 -13.82 -20.77
N THR A 17 81.03 -12.52 -20.72
CA THR A 17 80.60 -11.82 -19.50
C THR A 17 79.12 -12.06 -19.28
N VAL A 18 78.76 -12.72 -18.17
CA VAL A 18 77.38 -12.79 -17.67
C VAL A 18 77.18 -11.66 -16.67
N THR A 19 76.35 -10.68 -17.01
CA THR A 19 75.87 -9.66 -16.07
C THR A 19 74.72 -10.25 -15.25
N LEU A 20 74.93 -10.39 -13.94
CA LEU A 20 73.89 -10.75 -12.99
C LEU A 20 73.39 -9.47 -12.32
N ASP A 21 72.10 -9.21 -12.45
CA ASP A 21 71.41 -8.15 -11.70
C ASP A 21 70.54 -8.79 -10.60
N ASN A 22 70.62 -8.24 -9.40
CA ASN A 22 69.83 -8.63 -8.23
C ASN A 22 69.13 -7.43 -7.57
N THR A 23 69.13 -6.27 -8.22
CA THR A 23 68.55 -5.03 -7.70
C THR A 23 67.19 -4.80 -8.34
N ALA A 24 66.12 -4.93 -7.55
CA ALA A 24 64.77 -4.64 -8.02
C ALA A 24 64.61 -3.16 -8.47
N PRO A 25 63.71 -2.87 -9.44
CA PRO A 25 63.31 -1.51 -9.77
C PRO A 25 62.83 -0.70 -8.56
N SER A 26 62.85 0.63 -8.68
CA SER A 26 62.24 1.49 -7.66
C SER A 26 60.74 1.20 -7.50
N SER A 27 60.17 1.57 -6.36
CA SER A 27 58.72 1.46 -6.15
C SER A 27 57.94 2.31 -7.16
N THR A 28 56.72 1.85 -7.48
CA THR A 28 55.72 2.56 -8.28
C THR A 28 54.44 2.70 -7.45
N SER A 29 53.57 3.63 -7.84
CA SER A 29 52.31 3.96 -7.18
C SER A 29 51.25 4.34 -8.20
N ILE A 30 49.99 3.96 -7.96
CA ILE A 30 48.86 4.42 -8.77
C ILE A 30 48.71 5.94 -8.56
N THR A 31 48.68 6.69 -9.65
CA THR A 31 48.62 8.16 -9.67
C THR A 31 47.24 8.71 -10.03
N GLY A 32 46.38 7.88 -10.63
CA GLY A 32 45.01 8.25 -10.96
C GLY A 32 44.26 7.19 -11.76
N PHE A 33 43.01 7.49 -12.08
CA PHE A 33 42.13 6.65 -12.87
C PHE A 33 41.38 7.48 -13.92
N THR A 34 41.21 6.93 -15.11
CA THR A 34 40.20 7.39 -16.07
C THR A 34 39.05 6.37 -16.07
N THR A 35 37.82 6.82 -15.86
CA THR A 35 36.65 5.94 -15.70
C THR A 35 35.57 6.20 -16.76
N ALA A 36 35.02 5.12 -17.30
CA ALA A 36 33.80 5.12 -18.11
C ALA A 36 32.78 4.14 -17.50
N SER A 37 31.66 3.89 -18.18
CA SER A 37 30.65 2.94 -17.68
C SER A 37 31.07 1.49 -17.77
N THR A 38 31.95 1.14 -18.71
CA THR A 38 32.40 -0.25 -18.94
C THR A 38 33.91 -0.35 -19.15
N THR A 39 34.65 0.75 -18.98
CA THR A 39 36.12 0.78 -19.03
C THR A 39 36.69 1.54 -17.84
N LEU A 40 37.91 1.17 -17.44
CA LEU A 40 38.62 1.74 -16.30
C LEU A 40 40.12 1.63 -16.55
N THR A 41 40.82 2.76 -16.53
CA THR A 41 42.24 2.87 -16.84
C THR A 41 43.00 3.42 -15.63
N PRO A 42 43.57 2.56 -14.76
CA PRO A 42 44.58 3.00 -13.80
C PRO A 42 45.84 3.49 -14.54
N ALA A 43 46.44 4.54 -14.00
CA ALA A 43 47.77 5.02 -14.36
C ALA A 43 48.69 5.03 -13.13
N TRP A 44 50.00 4.88 -13.33
CA TRP A 44 50.97 4.81 -12.25
C TRP A 44 52.28 5.55 -12.56
N SER A 45 53.08 5.77 -11.52
CA SER A 45 54.38 6.44 -11.62
C SER A 45 55.44 5.53 -12.28
N THR A 46 56.33 6.13 -13.07
CA THR A 46 57.49 5.43 -13.65
C THR A 46 58.42 4.93 -12.56
N ALA A 47 58.78 3.65 -12.60
CA ALA A 47 59.83 3.08 -11.75
C ALA A 47 61.18 3.08 -12.48
N THR A 48 62.22 3.61 -11.82
CA THR A 48 63.59 3.58 -12.33
C THR A 48 64.09 2.13 -12.38
N GLY A 49 64.63 1.73 -13.54
CA GLY A 49 65.08 0.35 -13.80
C GLY A 49 63.99 -0.60 -14.29
N ALA A 50 62.72 -0.19 -14.33
CA ALA A 50 61.63 -1.04 -14.79
C ALA A 50 61.65 -1.25 -16.31
N SER A 51 61.42 -2.49 -16.74
CA SER A 51 61.15 -2.86 -18.14
C SER A 51 59.67 -3.17 -18.38
N THR A 52 58.98 -3.70 -17.37
CA THR A 52 57.53 -3.97 -17.39
C THR A 52 56.89 -3.68 -16.05
N TYR A 53 55.56 -3.60 -16.04
CA TYR A 53 54.72 -3.48 -14.86
C TYR A 53 53.70 -4.62 -14.87
N THR A 54 53.45 -5.22 -13.71
CA THR A 54 52.36 -6.18 -13.51
C THR A 54 51.30 -5.56 -12.62
N VAL A 55 50.09 -5.44 -13.13
CA VAL A 55 48.90 -4.93 -12.43
C VAL A 55 48.06 -6.11 -11.99
N SER A 56 47.77 -6.18 -10.69
CA SER A 56 46.80 -7.12 -10.12
C SER A 56 45.50 -6.38 -9.81
N SER A 57 44.36 -7.00 -10.10
CA SER A 57 43.04 -6.33 -10.01
C SER A 57 41.90 -7.26 -9.59
N THR A 58 40.79 -6.67 -9.15
CA THR A 58 39.50 -7.38 -9.05
C THR A 58 38.69 -7.36 -10.34
N ALA A 59 39.19 -6.72 -11.41
CA ALA A 59 38.52 -6.59 -12.69
C ALA A 59 38.73 -7.85 -13.56
N THR A 60 39.99 -8.26 -13.72
CA THR A 60 40.42 -9.50 -14.38
C THR A 60 41.69 -10.04 -13.71
N SER A 61 42.17 -11.21 -14.16
CA SER A 61 43.51 -11.72 -13.85
C SER A 61 44.62 -10.69 -14.12
N ASP A 62 45.76 -10.87 -13.43
CA ASP A 62 46.95 -10.01 -13.55
C ASP A 62 47.38 -9.77 -15.01
N VAL A 63 47.74 -8.51 -15.30
CA VAL A 63 48.16 -8.05 -16.63
C VAL A 63 49.59 -7.50 -16.55
N THR A 64 50.43 -7.88 -17.52
CA THR A 64 51.78 -7.31 -17.67
C THR A 64 51.85 -6.40 -18.90
N THR A 65 52.42 -5.20 -18.74
CA THR A 65 52.57 -4.18 -19.79
C THR A 65 53.87 -3.39 -19.63
N SER A 66 54.41 -2.81 -20.71
CA SER A 66 55.52 -1.84 -20.64
C SER A 66 55.04 -0.39 -20.46
N SER A 67 53.75 -0.12 -20.66
CA SER A 67 53.14 1.19 -20.44
C SER A 67 52.95 1.52 -18.96
N VAL A 68 52.82 2.81 -18.65
CA VAL A 68 52.50 3.31 -17.29
C VAL A 68 50.99 3.43 -17.01
N SER A 69 50.19 2.75 -17.82
CA SER A 69 48.74 2.62 -17.68
C SER A 69 48.25 1.37 -18.43
N TYR A 70 47.05 0.92 -18.11
CA TYR A 70 46.37 -0.17 -18.84
C TYR A 70 44.85 0.04 -18.79
N GLU A 71 44.16 -0.07 -19.92
CA GLU A 71 42.70 0.03 -19.99
C GLU A 71 42.04 -1.34 -19.85
N TYR A 72 41.25 -1.51 -18.78
CA TYR A 72 40.34 -2.62 -18.63
C TYR A 72 39.02 -2.31 -19.35
N THR A 73 38.44 -3.28 -20.05
CA THR A 73 37.19 -3.12 -20.81
C THR A 73 36.18 -4.23 -20.47
N GLY A 74 34.90 -4.03 -20.82
CA GLY A 74 33.85 -5.01 -20.55
C GLY A 74 33.41 -5.09 -19.08
N LEU A 75 33.73 -4.07 -18.29
CA LEU A 75 33.42 -4.03 -16.86
C LEU A 75 31.94 -3.74 -16.59
N THR A 76 31.44 -4.19 -15.43
CA THR A 76 30.09 -3.86 -14.96
C THR A 76 30.02 -2.38 -14.57
N PRO A 77 29.01 -1.62 -15.03
CA PRO A 77 28.80 -0.24 -14.61
C PRO A 77 28.59 -0.05 -13.10
N ASN A 78 28.83 1.16 -12.61
CA ASN A 78 28.62 1.58 -11.22
C ASN A 78 29.24 0.67 -10.14
N THR A 79 30.31 -0.07 -10.49
CA THR A 79 30.88 -1.16 -9.69
C THR A 79 32.29 -0.81 -9.24
N ASN A 80 32.63 -1.13 -7.98
CA ASN A 80 33.96 -0.86 -7.42
C ASN A 80 34.98 -1.90 -7.87
N TYR A 81 36.16 -1.45 -8.28
CA TYR A 81 37.30 -2.29 -8.64
C TYR A 81 38.56 -1.83 -7.89
N THR A 82 39.37 -2.79 -7.44
CA THR A 82 40.61 -2.55 -6.69
C THR A 82 41.81 -2.94 -7.54
N PHE A 83 42.89 -2.16 -7.48
CA PHE A 83 44.10 -2.31 -8.28
C PHE A 83 45.36 -2.13 -7.42
N GLN A 84 46.42 -2.87 -7.75
CA GLN A 84 47.78 -2.68 -7.25
C GLN A 84 48.79 -3.01 -8.34
N VAL A 85 49.95 -2.35 -8.37
CA VAL A 85 50.94 -2.49 -9.44
C VAL A 85 52.35 -2.69 -8.88
N LYS A 86 53.16 -3.55 -9.52
CA LYS A 86 54.60 -3.71 -9.27
C LYS A 86 55.39 -3.50 -10.56
N ALA A 87 56.63 -3.07 -10.43
CA ALA A 87 57.58 -2.97 -11.53
C ALA A 87 58.49 -4.21 -11.61
N THR A 88 58.95 -4.58 -12.81
CA THR A 88 59.91 -5.68 -13.05
C THR A 88 60.95 -5.24 -14.08
N ASP A 89 62.23 -5.51 -13.83
CA ASP A 89 63.33 -5.18 -14.76
C ASP A 89 63.45 -6.19 -15.94
N SER A 90 64.51 -6.07 -16.73
CA SER A 90 64.81 -7.00 -17.84
C SER A 90 65.45 -8.32 -17.41
N TYR A 91 65.83 -8.46 -16.14
CA TYR A 91 66.50 -9.63 -15.55
C TYR A 91 65.54 -10.48 -14.69
N GLY A 92 64.32 -9.99 -14.43
CA GLY A 92 63.28 -10.65 -13.65
C GLY A 92 63.17 -10.18 -12.20
N ASN A 93 63.95 -9.20 -11.75
CA ASN A 93 63.81 -8.64 -10.40
C ASN A 93 62.57 -7.73 -10.34
N ALA A 94 61.74 -7.92 -9.31
CA ALA A 94 60.48 -7.20 -9.15
C ALA A 94 60.44 -6.36 -7.87
N SER A 95 59.82 -5.19 -7.94
CA SER A 95 59.48 -4.39 -6.77
C SER A 95 58.36 -5.07 -5.95
N SER A 96 58.17 -4.63 -4.71
CA SER A 96 56.88 -4.84 -4.02
C SER A 96 55.73 -4.22 -4.83
N TYR A 97 54.51 -4.75 -4.64
CA TYR A 97 53.29 -4.07 -5.12
C TYR A 97 53.10 -2.72 -4.40
N SER A 98 52.51 -1.77 -5.11
CA SER A 98 51.97 -0.53 -4.54
C SER A 98 50.87 -0.83 -3.53
N THR A 99 50.54 0.16 -2.68
CA THR A 99 49.29 0.13 -1.91
C THR A 99 48.09 -0.08 -2.84
N ALA A 100 47.20 -0.98 -2.47
CA ALA A 100 45.98 -1.24 -3.22
C ALA A 100 45.05 -0.01 -3.18
N THR A 101 44.55 0.40 -4.33
CA THR A 101 43.66 1.56 -4.49
C THR A 101 42.41 1.14 -5.26
N SER A 102 41.24 1.65 -4.86
CA SER A 102 39.95 1.28 -5.46
C SER A 102 39.25 2.49 -6.09
N THR A 103 38.47 2.25 -7.14
CA THR A 103 37.56 3.23 -7.74
C THR A 103 36.37 2.55 -8.41
N TYR A 104 35.32 3.31 -8.67
CA TYR A 104 34.11 2.83 -9.37
C TYR A 104 34.20 3.09 -10.88
N THR A 105 33.69 2.16 -11.68
CA THR A 105 33.18 2.50 -13.02
C THR A 105 31.99 3.45 -12.90
N ASN A 106 31.78 4.30 -13.89
CA ASN A 106 30.64 5.22 -13.90
C ASN A 106 29.32 4.41 -14.05
N PRO A 107 28.17 4.90 -13.59
CA PRO A 107 26.88 4.31 -13.95
C PRO A 107 26.65 4.39 -15.47
N ALA A 108 25.97 3.38 -16.01
CA ALA A 108 25.50 3.42 -17.38
C ALA A 108 24.23 4.27 -17.48
N LYS A 109 24.06 5.00 -18.60
CA LYS A 109 22.84 5.76 -18.88
C LYS A 109 21.63 4.80 -18.98
N PRO A 110 20.55 4.97 -18.19
CA PRO A 110 19.34 4.15 -18.33
C PRO A 110 18.69 4.33 -19.70
N LEU A 111 18.05 3.28 -20.21
CA LEU A 111 17.46 3.23 -21.55
C LEU A 111 15.96 2.93 -21.52
N SER A 112 15.29 3.14 -22.66
CA SER A 112 13.89 2.72 -22.89
C SER A 112 12.90 3.21 -21.81
N VAL A 113 12.98 4.49 -21.42
CA VAL A 113 12.07 5.07 -20.43
C VAL A 113 10.66 5.16 -21.02
N ALA A 114 9.77 4.31 -20.51
CA ALA A 114 8.36 4.29 -20.84
C ALA A 114 7.55 4.94 -19.72
N ALA A 115 6.51 5.69 -20.10
CA ALA A 115 5.60 6.34 -19.18
C ALA A 115 4.15 6.08 -19.63
N VAL A 116 3.32 5.57 -18.73
CA VAL A 116 1.93 5.17 -19.00
C VAL A 116 1.02 5.84 -17.98
N ALA A 117 -0.02 6.53 -18.46
CA ALA A 117 -1.01 7.17 -17.60
C ALA A 117 -1.73 6.13 -16.74
N ASN A 118 -1.88 6.42 -15.45
CA ASN A 118 -2.56 5.58 -14.47
C ASN A 118 -3.70 6.40 -13.83
N GLY A 119 -4.72 6.70 -14.64
CA GLY A 119 -5.81 7.58 -14.26
C GLY A 119 -5.43 9.08 -14.26
N PRO A 120 -6.21 9.92 -13.54
CA PRO A 120 -6.11 11.37 -13.66
C PRO A 120 -4.98 12.01 -12.83
N SER A 121 -4.36 11.29 -11.89
CA SER A 121 -3.38 11.87 -10.95
C SER A 121 -2.12 11.03 -10.74
N ALA A 122 -1.91 9.98 -11.54
CA ALA A 122 -0.74 9.12 -11.45
C ALA A 122 -0.21 8.66 -12.81
N ILE A 123 1.08 8.35 -12.87
CA ILE A 123 1.78 7.78 -14.04
C ILE A 123 2.69 6.66 -13.56
N ASN A 124 2.65 5.53 -14.27
CA ASN A 124 3.56 4.41 -14.07
C ASN A 124 4.75 4.54 -15.03
N LEU A 125 5.97 4.45 -14.49
CA LEU A 125 7.24 4.54 -15.21
C LEU A 125 7.97 3.19 -15.18
N SER A 126 8.64 2.86 -16.29
CA SER A 126 9.56 1.72 -16.39
C SER A 126 10.73 2.08 -17.30
N TRP A 127 11.87 1.42 -17.07
CA TRP A 127 13.10 1.64 -17.85
C TRP A 127 13.99 0.38 -17.83
N SER A 128 15.05 0.39 -18.65
CA SER A 128 16.13 -0.59 -18.58
C SER A 128 17.28 -0.07 -17.74
N ALA A 129 17.80 -0.90 -16.84
CA ALA A 129 19.00 -0.63 -16.04
C ALA A 129 20.29 -0.49 -16.88
N ASN A 130 20.29 -0.97 -18.13
CA ASN A 130 21.44 -0.91 -19.04
C ASN A 130 22.77 -1.42 -18.42
N GLY A 131 22.70 -2.57 -17.72
CA GLY A 131 23.86 -3.20 -17.08
C GLY A 131 24.24 -2.68 -15.69
N ASN A 132 23.62 -1.60 -15.20
CA ASN A 132 23.83 -1.16 -13.81
C ASN A 132 23.38 -2.24 -12.80
N PRO A 133 24.11 -2.41 -11.67
CA PRO A 133 23.76 -3.36 -10.63
C PRO A 133 22.50 -2.94 -9.87
N THR A 134 21.82 -3.91 -9.24
CA THR A 134 20.58 -3.73 -8.46
C THR A 134 20.72 -2.82 -7.24
N SER A 135 21.95 -2.51 -6.81
CA SER A 135 22.25 -1.50 -5.78
C SER A 135 22.18 -0.06 -6.31
N THR A 136 22.11 0.16 -7.62
CA THR A 136 22.10 1.49 -8.23
C THR A 136 20.80 2.23 -7.90
N VAL A 137 20.93 3.40 -7.27
CA VAL A 137 19.80 4.29 -7.00
C VAL A 137 19.48 5.10 -8.26
N TYR A 138 18.20 5.09 -8.64
CA TYR A 138 17.63 5.93 -9.68
C TYR A 138 16.83 7.07 -9.05
N LYS A 139 17.09 8.32 -9.46
CA LYS A 139 16.25 9.50 -9.15
C LYS A 139 15.31 9.74 -10.35
N ILE A 140 14.00 9.84 -10.11
CA ILE A 140 13.00 10.11 -11.15
C ILE A 140 12.85 11.62 -11.30
N TYR A 141 13.22 12.18 -12.45
CA TYR A 141 13.10 13.60 -12.74
C TYR A 141 11.89 13.88 -13.62
N ASN A 142 10.98 14.73 -13.14
CA ASN A 142 9.80 15.20 -13.85
C ASN A 142 10.14 16.51 -14.59
N TYR A 143 10.41 16.42 -15.89
CA TYR A 143 10.82 17.57 -16.68
C TYR A 143 9.73 18.64 -16.78
N SER A 144 8.45 18.25 -16.84
CA SER A 144 7.31 19.19 -16.86
C SER A 144 7.16 20.02 -15.57
N LYS A 145 7.84 19.64 -14.47
CA LYS A 145 7.84 20.38 -13.19
C LYS A 145 9.23 20.83 -12.74
N GLY A 146 10.30 20.39 -13.42
CA GLY A 146 11.68 20.73 -13.08
C GLY A 146 12.21 20.06 -11.79
N THR A 147 11.52 19.07 -11.24
CA THR A 147 11.79 18.49 -9.91
C THR A 147 12.02 16.98 -9.93
N VAL A 148 12.77 16.48 -8.94
CA VAL A 148 12.82 15.03 -8.65
C VAL A 148 11.57 14.66 -7.86
N VAL A 149 10.84 13.63 -8.29
CA VAL A 149 9.59 13.17 -7.67
C VAL A 149 9.76 11.93 -6.78
N GLY A 150 10.95 11.33 -6.77
CA GLY A 150 11.27 10.21 -5.90
C GLY A 150 12.55 9.47 -6.30
N THR A 151 12.88 8.44 -5.52
CA THR A 151 14.04 7.57 -5.74
C THR A 151 13.66 6.09 -5.57
N THR A 152 14.38 5.19 -6.25
CA THR A 152 14.19 3.74 -6.15
C THR A 152 15.43 3.00 -6.66
N THR A 153 15.62 1.74 -6.25
CA THR A 153 16.59 0.81 -6.85
C THR A 153 15.96 -0.12 -7.89
N SER A 154 14.62 -0.21 -7.92
CA SER A 154 13.87 -0.95 -8.94
C SER A 154 13.87 -0.22 -10.29
N THR A 155 13.71 -0.94 -11.39
CA THR A 155 13.62 -0.35 -12.74
C THR A 155 12.19 0.11 -13.11
N SER A 156 11.41 0.50 -12.09
CA SER A 156 10.04 0.97 -12.22
C SER A 156 9.67 1.89 -11.05
N TYR A 157 8.75 2.82 -11.30
CA TYR A 157 8.27 3.78 -10.28
C TYR A 157 6.87 4.30 -10.64
N THR A 158 5.99 4.45 -9.65
CA THR A 158 4.70 5.13 -9.83
C THR A 158 4.76 6.50 -9.17
N THR A 159 4.56 7.56 -9.96
CA THR A 159 4.43 8.92 -9.44
C THR A 159 2.94 9.27 -9.30
N THR A 160 2.57 9.92 -8.20
CA THR A 160 1.19 10.29 -7.83
C THR A 160 1.12 11.79 -7.52
N GLY A 161 -0.10 12.31 -7.27
CA GLY A 161 -0.30 13.73 -6.97
C GLY A 161 -0.16 14.65 -8.18
N LEU A 162 -0.30 14.09 -9.38
CA LEU A 162 -0.26 14.84 -10.63
C LEU A 162 -1.59 15.57 -10.89
N ALA A 163 -1.54 16.66 -11.65
CA ALA A 163 -2.73 17.31 -12.18
C ALA A 163 -3.32 16.47 -13.33
N SER A 164 -4.63 16.49 -13.48
CA SER A 164 -5.36 15.81 -14.56
C SER A 164 -5.28 16.55 -15.90
N ALA A 165 -5.55 15.86 -17.01
CA ALA A 165 -5.46 16.39 -18.37
C ALA A 165 -4.14 17.14 -18.67
N SER A 166 -3.04 16.72 -18.06
CA SER A 166 -1.78 17.47 -18.03
C SER A 166 -0.62 16.67 -18.63
N ASN A 167 0.23 17.33 -19.39
CA ASN A 167 1.35 16.71 -20.09
C ASN A 167 2.59 16.57 -19.20
N TYR A 168 3.09 15.34 -19.09
CA TYR A 168 4.27 14.98 -18.34
C TYR A 168 5.28 14.21 -19.20
N TYR A 169 6.56 14.37 -18.91
CA TYR A 169 7.64 13.56 -19.45
C TYR A 169 8.76 13.49 -18.42
N PHE A 170 9.44 12.35 -18.37
CA PHE A 170 10.32 11.98 -17.27
C PHE A 170 11.67 11.49 -17.77
N ALA A 171 12.73 11.76 -17.02
CA ALA A 171 14.02 11.14 -17.21
C ALA A 171 14.49 10.45 -15.93
N ILE A 172 15.33 9.44 -16.10
CA ILE A 172 15.83 8.58 -15.03
C ILE A 172 17.31 8.87 -14.84
N ARG A 173 17.68 9.31 -13.63
CA ARG A 173 19.05 9.65 -13.24
C ARG A 173 19.65 8.50 -12.45
N ALA A 174 20.56 7.74 -13.05
CA ALA A 174 21.34 6.73 -12.34
C ALA A 174 22.44 7.42 -11.53
N VAL A 175 22.43 7.23 -10.21
CA VAL A 175 23.35 7.88 -9.26
C VAL A 175 24.68 7.14 -9.22
N TYR A 176 25.79 7.88 -9.13
CA TYR A 176 27.12 7.31 -8.96
C TYR A 176 27.29 6.73 -7.56
N ASN A 177 27.67 5.46 -7.46
CA ASN A 177 27.95 4.80 -6.18
C ASN A 177 29.23 5.34 -5.50
N SER A 178 30.10 6.04 -6.24
CA SER A 178 31.32 6.67 -5.71
C SER A 178 31.07 7.86 -4.79
N ASP A 179 29.99 8.62 -5.02
CA ASP A 179 29.71 9.87 -4.29
C ASP A 179 28.25 10.03 -3.84
N SER A 180 27.34 9.12 -4.23
CA SER A 180 25.90 9.12 -3.93
C SER A 180 25.11 10.40 -4.32
N THR A 181 25.73 11.32 -5.06
CA THR A 181 25.20 12.67 -5.33
C THR A 181 25.10 12.96 -6.82
N SER A 182 26.17 12.73 -7.58
CA SER A 182 26.23 12.90 -9.02
C SER A 182 25.45 11.81 -9.77
N TYR A 183 25.15 12.03 -11.05
CA TYR A 183 24.30 11.14 -11.83
C TYR A 183 24.55 11.22 -13.33
N VAL A 184 24.25 10.13 -14.04
CA VAL A 184 24.01 10.15 -15.49
C VAL A 184 22.51 10.07 -15.77
N GLU A 185 22.02 10.80 -16.76
CA GLU A 185 20.59 10.88 -17.06
C GLU A 185 20.23 10.16 -18.37
N SER A 186 19.13 9.42 -18.36
CA SER A 186 18.50 8.83 -19.54
C SER A 186 18.12 9.90 -20.59
N SER A 187 17.67 9.48 -21.76
CA SER A 187 16.82 10.38 -22.56
C SER A 187 15.46 10.49 -21.88
N ALA A 188 14.75 11.60 -22.07
CA ALA A 188 13.39 11.71 -21.55
C ALA A 188 12.45 10.69 -22.21
N SER A 189 11.40 10.30 -21.50
CA SER A 189 10.26 9.57 -22.06
C SER A 189 9.58 10.39 -23.16
N GLN A 190 8.75 9.72 -23.96
CA GLN A 190 7.73 10.46 -24.71
C GLN A 190 6.79 11.20 -23.75
N THR A 191 6.16 12.26 -24.24
CA THR A 191 5.10 12.97 -23.51
C THR A 191 3.92 12.05 -23.27
N VAL A 192 3.48 11.97 -22.02
CA VAL A 192 2.31 11.25 -21.57
C VAL A 192 1.35 12.24 -20.91
N THR A 193 0.07 12.17 -21.27
CA THR A 193 -0.98 13.01 -20.68
C THR A 193 -1.66 12.23 -19.56
N THR A 194 -1.77 12.80 -18.37
CA THR A 194 -2.66 12.23 -17.34
C THR A 194 -4.11 12.27 -17.83
N ALA A 195 -4.92 11.29 -17.44
CA ALA A 195 -6.32 11.27 -17.86
C ALA A 195 -7.04 12.57 -17.43
N ALA A 196 -8.05 12.99 -18.20
CA ALA A 196 -8.94 14.07 -17.76
C ALA A 196 -9.60 13.72 -16.43
N PRO A 197 -10.03 14.72 -15.63
CA PRO A 197 -10.92 14.43 -14.52
C PRO A 197 -12.25 13.91 -15.09
N ALA A 198 -12.78 12.89 -14.44
CA ALA A 198 -14.04 12.24 -14.81
C ALA A 198 -15.19 13.26 -14.78
N GLN A 199 -15.97 13.39 -15.86
CA GLN A 199 -16.93 14.49 -15.98
C GLN A 199 -18.33 14.11 -15.52
N ALA A 200 -18.80 14.86 -14.52
CA ALA A 200 -20.07 14.67 -13.84
C ALA A 200 -21.20 15.53 -14.43
N VAL A 201 -22.33 14.90 -14.71
CA VAL A 201 -23.60 15.53 -15.09
C VAL A 201 -24.66 15.16 -14.06
N THR A 202 -25.22 16.14 -13.36
CA THR A 202 -26.30 15.88 -12.39
C THR A 202 -27.67 15.93 -13.07
N LEU A 203 -28.36 14.79 -13.12
CA LEU A 203 -29.74 14.68 -13.57
C LEU A 203 -30.66 14.52 -12.36
N THR A 204 -31.63 15.42 -12.19
CA THR A 204 -32.69 15.28 -11.18
C THR A 204 -34.00 15.00 -11.89
N ILE A 205 -34.58 13.82 -11.63
CA ILE A 205 -35.79 13.32 -12.29
C ILE A 205 -36.88 13.13 -11.23
N THR A 206 -38.04 13.74 -11.44
CA THR A 206 -39.18 13.69 -10.51
C THR A 206 -40.15 12.57 -10.89
N THR A 207 -41.00 12.11 -9.97
CA THR A 207 -41.98 11.05 -10.29
C THR A 207 -43.10 11.52 -11.21
N SER A 208 -43.33 12.84 -11.31
CA SER A 208 -44.14 13.45 -12.39
C SER A 208 -43.56 13.23 -13.79
N THR A 209 -42.31 12.78 -13.88
CA THR A 209 -41.56 12.45 -15.09
C THR A 209 -40.94 11.03 -15.04
N ALA A 210 -41.43 10.13 -14.18
CA ALA A 210 -41.03 8.72 -14.23
C ALA A 210 -41.59 8.05 -15.50
N GLY A 211 -40.73 7.38 -16.28
CA GLY A 211 -41.04 6.94 -17.64
C GLY A 211 -40.73 7.97 -18.74
N VAL A 212 -40.15 9.13 -18.42
CA VAL A 212 -39.64 10.07 -19.42
C VAL A 212 -38.27 9.65 -19.93
N ALA A 213 -38.11 9.54 -21.25
CA ALA A 213 -36.80 9.58 -21.90
C ALA A 213 -36.29 11.03 -21.93
N ILE A 214 -35.44 11.40 -20.96
CA ILE A 214 -34.81 12.72 -20.87
C ILE A 214 -33.56 12.70 -21.76
N PRO A 215 -33.50 13.42 -22.89
CA PRO A 215 -32.30 13.43 -23.72
C PRO A 215 -31.15 14.19 -23.02
N PHE A 216 -29.97 13.59 -23.06
CA PHE A 216 -28.70 14.18 -22.62
C PHE A 216 -27.60 13.69 -23.57
N SER A 217 -26.63 14.55 -23.89
CA SER A 217 -25.55 14.20 -24.83
C SER A 217 -24.23 14.76 -24.32
N PHE A 218 -23.27 13.88 -24.01
CA PHE A 218 -21.91 14.29 -23.67
C PHE A 218 -21.37 15.13 -24.84
N LYS A 219 -21.07 16.40 -24.58
CA LYS A 219 -20.87 17.34 -25.68
C LYS A 219 -19.70 16.87 -26.55
N ASP A 220 -19.90 16.88 -27.86
CA ASP A 220 -19.00 16.39 -28.90
C ASP A 220 -19.02 14.85 -29.13
N SER A 221 -19.86 14.09 -28.41
CA SER A 221 -20.47 12.90 -29.02
C SER A 221 -21.50 13.37 -30.06
N ASN A 222 -21.50 12.76 -31.25
CA ASN A 222 -22.62 12.85 -32.19
C ASN A 222 -23.81 11.97 -31.73
N GLU A 223 -23.72 11.38 -30.55
CA GLU A 223 -24.67 10.45 -29.96
C GLU A 223 -25.53 11.15 -28.92
N SER A 224 -26.84 11.14 -29.14
CA SER A 224 -27.82 11.58 -28.15
C SER A 224 -28.24 10.38 -27.33
N HIS A 225 -27.98 10.43 -26.02
CA HIS A 225 -28.45 9.43 -25.06
C HIS A 225 -29.78 9.88 -24.46
N THR A 226 -30.58 8.96 -23.93
CA THR A 226 -31.72 9.32 -23.07
C THR A 226 -31.61 8.66 -21.70
N ALA A 227 -32.08 9.33 -20.65
CA ALA A 227 -32.18 8.78 -19.29
C ALA A 227 -33.64 8.70 -18.85
N THR A 228 -34.06 7.53 -18.37
CA THR A 228 -35.44 7.25 -17.96
C THR A 228 -35.49 6.70 -16.55
N LEU A 229 -36.11 7.44 -15.63
CA LEU A 229 -36.41 6.95 -14.28
C LEU A 229 -37.57 5.94 -14.36
N ASN A 230 -37.26 4.65 -14.18
CA ASN A 230 -38.22 3.55 -14.31
C ASN A 230 -39.11 3.43 -13.07
N SER A 231 -38.53 3.56 -11.88
CA SER A 231 -39.22 3.40 -10.59
C SER A 231 -38.40 3.97 -9.43
N ILE A 232 -39.09 4.30 -8.33
CA ILE A 232 -38.50 4.45 -6.99
C ILE A 232 -39.22 3.46 -6.07
N THR A 233 -38.49 2.67 -5.30
CA THR A 233 -39.05 1.71 -4.34
C THR A 233 -38.07 1.51 -3.18
N ASP A 234 -38.52 1.65 -1.94
CA ASP A 234 -37.73 1.46 -0.71
C ASP A 234 -36.37 2.21 -0.69
N GLY A 235 -36.32 3.43 -1.22
CA GLY A 235 -35.09 4.23 -1.29
C GLY A 235 -34.07 3.74 -2.34
N VAL A 236 -34.53 2.94 -3.32
CA VAL A 236 -33.79 2.53 -4.51
C VAL A 236 -34.51 3.10 -5.73
N ALA A 237 -33.78 3.74 -6.65
CA ALA A 237 -34.35 4.07 -7.95
C ALA A 237 -33.69 3.29 -9.08
N SER A 238 -34.52 2.91 -10.06
CA SER A 238 -34.09 2.25 -11.29
C SER A 238 -34.05 3.27 -12.42
N LEU A 239 -32.93 3.34 -13.12
CA LEU A 239 -32.69 4.26 -14.23
C LEU A 239 -32.28 3.45 -15.47
N THR A 240 -32.94 3.67 -16.60
CA THR A 240 -32.50 3.19 -17.92
C THR A 240 -31.76 4.31 -18.63
N ILE A 241 -30.63 4.01 -19.26
CA ILE A 241 -29.94 4.92 -20.19
C ILE A 241 -29.97 4.28 -21.58
N GLN A 242 -30.33 5.05 -22.60
CA GLN A 242 -30.46 4.58 -23.99
C GLN A 242 -29.50 5.31 -24.94
N SER A 243 -28.43 4.61 -25.31
CA SER A 243 -27.78 4.67 -26.63
C SER A 243 -27.81 3.27 -27.22
N THR A 244 -27.40 2.28 -26.41
CA THR A 244 -28.13 1.01 -26.28
C THR A 244 -28.63 0.85 -24.84
N PRO A 245 -29.71 0.09 -24.59
CA PRO A 245 -30.41 0.16 -23.30
C PRO A 245 -29.67 -0.56 -22.17
N VAL A 246 -29.05 0.20 -21.27
CA VAL A 246 -28.49 -0.31 -20.00
C VAL A 246 -29.35 0.17 -18.85
N THR A 247 -29.75 -0.75 -17.96
CA THR A 247 -30.53 -0.43 -16.74
C THR A 247 -29.67 -0.57 -15.50
N VAL A 248 -29.60 0.49 -14.69
CA VAL A 248 -28.96 0.51 -13.37
C VAL A 248 -30.03 0.62 -12.28
N SER A 249 -29.76 0.11 -11.09
CA SER A 249 -30.68 0.21 -9.94
C SER A 249 -29.89 0.50 -8.67
N LEU A 250 -30.05 1.71 -8.14
CA LEU A 250 -29.14 2.32 -7.18
C LEU A 250 -29.92 2.93 -6.01
N SER A 251 -29.46 2.69 -4.79
CA SER A 251 -29.85 3.42 -3.57
C SER A 251 -28.99 4.66 -3.40
N SER A 252 -29.39 5.65 -2.59
CA SER A 252 -28.52 6.81 -2.27
C SER A 252 -27.10 6.38 -1.86
N GLY A 253 -26.09 6.99 -2.49
CA GLY A 253 -24.68 6.67 -2.31
C GLY A 253 -24.17 5.44 -3.10
N GLN A 254 -25.02 4.70 -3.81
CA GLN A 254 -24.57 3.61 -4.69
C GLN A 254 -24.18 4.13 -6.07
N SER A 255 -23.22 3.45 -6.71
CA SER A 255 -22.85 3.71 -8.10
C SER A 255 -22.61 2.42 -8.90
N GLN A 256 -22.76 2.51 -10.22
CA GLN A 256 -22.56 1.40 -11.15
C GLN A 256 -21.85 1.90 -12.42
N ARG A 257 -20.85 1.15 -12.88
CA ARG A 257 -20.21 1.34 -14.18
C ARG A 257 -21.07 0.73 -15.29
N ILE A 258 -21.19 1.45 -16.40
CA ILE A 258 -21.93 1.05 -17.61
C ILE A 258 -21.11 1.40 -18.86
N ASP A 259 -21.40 0.72 -19.96
CA ASP A 259 -20.97 0.99 -21.33
C ASP A 259 -22.10 1.75 -22.03
N THR A 260 -21.81 2.93 -22.59
CA THR A 260 -22.75 3.75 -23.35
C THR A 260 -22.49 3.77 -24.86
N GLY A 261 -21.40 3.17 -25.34
CA GLY A 261 -20.93 3.22 -26.74
C GLY A 261 -20.94 1.88 -27.51
N THR A 262 -21.27 0.75 -26.88
CA THR A 262 -21.26 -0.62 -27.45
C THR A 262 -19.90 -1.17 -27.87
N ASP A 263 -18.81 -0.55 -27.43
CA ASP A 263 -17.44 -1.06 -27.66
C ASP A 263 -17.06 -2.19 -26.67
N GLY A 264 -17.92 -2.47 -25.67
CA GLY A 264 -17.69 -3.45 -24.63
C GLY A 264 -16.91 -2.90 -23.43
N ILE A 265 -16.68 -1.59 -23.36
CA ILE A 265 -15.90 -0.91 -22.32
C ILE A 265 -16.83 -0.03 -21.49
N ASN A 266 -16.82 -0.22 -20.17
CA ASN A 266 -17.57 0.66 -19.29
C ASN A 266 -16.93 2.06 -19.24
N ASP A 267 -17.59 3.02 -19.88
CA ASP A 267 -17.21 4.41 -20.16
C ASP A 267 -17.96 5.45 -19.29
N THR A 268 -19.00 5.05 -18.56
CA THR A 268 -19.78 5.92 -17.66
C THR A 268 -20.01 5.28 -16.28
N ILE A 269 -19.95 6.07 -15.21
CA ILE A 269 -20.42 5.71 -13.86
C ILE A 269 -21.74 6.43 -13.61
N VAL A 270 -22.81 5.71 -13.31
CA VAL A 270 -24.02 6.31 -12.73
C VAL A 270 -23.92 6.24 -11.22
N THR A 271 -24.09 7.36 -10.52
CA THR A 271 -24.12 7.47 -9.05
C THR A 271 -25.47 8.01 -8.62
N MET A 272 -26.10 7.43 -7.61
CA MET A 272 -27.29 8.00 -6.98
C MET A 272 -26.88 8.97 -5.88
N ASN A 273 -27.19 10.26 -6.05
CA ASN A 273 -26.92 11.30 -5.06
C ASN A 273 -27.95 11.21 -3.93
N ASP A 274 -29.23 11.27 -4.29
CA ASP A 274 -30.36 11.33 -3.35
C ASP A 274 -31.62 10.74 -3.98
N VAL A 275 -32.50 10.17 -3.16
CA VAL A 275 -33.74 9.55 -3.60
C VAL A 275 -34.83 9.68 -2.52
N THR A 276 -35.92 10.34 -2.89
CA THR A 276 -37.12 10.54 -2.07
C THR A 276 -38.29 9.76 -2.66
N ALA A 277 -39.44 9.74 -1.98
CA ALA A 277 -40.66 9.16 -2.55
C ALA A 277 -41.15 9.86 -3.86
N GLY A 278 -40.65 11.06 -4.17
CA GLY A 278 -41.09 11.89 -5.31
C GLY A 278 -40.01 12.27 -6.32
N SER A 279 -38.74 11.92 -6.08
CA SER A 279 -37.62 12.32 -6.94
C SER A 279 -36.39 11.44 -6.74
N ALA A 280 -35.57 11.32 -7.79
CA ALA A 280 -34.23 10.75 -7.72
C ALA A 280 -33.24 11.70 -8.40
N SER A 281 -32.09 11.94 -7.75
CA SER A 281 -30.98 12.73 -8.29
C SER A 281 -29.78 11.83 -8.52
N PHE A 282 -29.26 11.85 -9.74
CA PHE A 282 -28.13 11.05 -10.17
C PHE A 282 -26.99 11.94 -10.65
N THR A 283 -25.75 11.49 -10.44
CA THR A 283 -24.59 12.02 -11.16
C THR A 283 -24.11 10.97 -12.15
N LEU A 284 -24.09 11.29 -13.44
CA LEU A 284 -23.47 10.48 -14.48
C LEU A 284 -22.06 11.01 -14.70
N THR A 285 -21.05 10.18 -14.46
CA THR A 285 -19.64 10.56 -14.46
C THR A 285 -18.88 9.75 -15.51
N THR A 286 -18.41 10.38 -16.59
CA THR A 286 -17.64 9.68 -17.63
C THR A 286 -16.33 9.13 -17.07
N ILE A 287 -16.00 7.88 -17.40
CA ILE A 287 -14.76 7.20 -17.04
C ILE A 287 -13.75 7.54 -18.14
N PRO A 288 -12.72 8.35 -17.86
CA PRO A 288 -11.84 8.85 -18.91
C PRO A 288 -10.91 7.74 -19.42
N LEU A 289 -11.13 7.28 -20.65
CA LEU A 289 -10.34 6.28 -21.36
C LEU A 289 -9.05 6.88 -21.98
N GLY A 290 -8.35 7.71 -21.21
CA GLY A 290 -6.97 8.14 -21.51
C GLY A 290 -6.78 9.32 -22.48
N ASP A 291 -7.83 9.88 -23.08
CA ASP A 291 -7.75 10.88 -24.17
C ASP A 291 -8.43 12.24 -23.90
N GLY A 292 -8.68 12.55 -22.62
CA GLY A 292 -8.29 13.86 -22.11
C GLY A 292 -9.17 15.11 -22.35
N ASN A 293 -10.40 15.06 -22.91
CA ASN A 293 -11.09 16.33 -23.24
C ASN A 293 -12.64 16.31 -23.36
N TYR A 294 -13.42 16.83 -22.38
CA TYR A 294 -14.79 17.38 -22.60
C TYR A 294 -15.15 18.47 -21.54
N SER A 295 -16.31 19.14 -21.68
CA SER A 295 -16.91 20.06 -20.66
C SER A 295 -18.47 20.11 -20.73
N SER A 296 -19.12 20.89 -19.84
CA SER A 296 -20.51 20.73 -19.32
C SER A 296 -21.74 20.87 -20.28
N MET A 297 -22.95 20.50 -19.78
CA MET A 297 -24.18 20.17 -20.54
C MET A 297 -25.50 20.79 -19.97
N SER A 298 -26.62 20.76 -20.74
CA SER A 298 -27.99 21.20 -20.40
C SER A 298 -29.10 20.21 -20.89
N VAL A 299 -30.38 20.33 -20.44
CA VAL A 299 -31.40 19.25 -20.52
C VAL A 299 -32.88 19.71 -20.74
N PRO A 300 -33.70 19.06 -21.62
CA PRO A 300 -35.18 19.17 -21.75
C PRO A 300 -35.99 17.86 -21.45
N SER A 301 -37.36 17.82 -21.54
CA SER A 301 -38.22 16.77 -20.90
C SER A 301 -39.42 16.14 -21.71
N THR A 302 -40.04 15.05 -21.20
CA THR A 302 -41.31 14.29 -21.54
C THR A 302 -41.33 13.13 -22.60
N ASN A 303 -42.13 12.03 -22.59
CA ASN A 303 -42.74 11.09 -21.57
C ASN A 303 -43.36 9.77 -22.18
N SER A 304 -43.32 8.55 -21.55
CA SER A 304 -44.32 7.41 -21.55
C SER A 304 -43.77 5.93 -21.38
N THR A 305 -44.63 4.89 -21.33
CA THR A 305 -44.46 3.57 -20.64
C THR A 305 -44.60 2.27 -21.49
N SER A 306 -43.97 1.15 -21.06
CA SER A 306 -44.46 -0.26 -21.26
C SER A 306 -43.77 -1.30 -20.32
N LYS A 307 -44.10 -2.60 -20.39
CA LYS A 307 -43.90 -3.64 -19.33
C LYS A 307 -43.01 -4.83 -19.80
N SER A 308 -42.08 -5.32 -18.96
CA SER A 308 -41.02 -6.29 -19.32
C SER A 308 -41.06 -7.66 -18.62
N VAL A 309 -40.25 -8.62 -19.11
CA VAL A 309 -40.17 -10.05 -18.69
C VAL A 309 -38.82 -10.36 -18.03
N LYS A 310 -38.77 -11.29 -17.06
CA LYS A 310 -37.56 -11.64 -16.27
C LYS A 310 -36.76 -12.82 -16.88
N ALA A 311 -35.43 -12.78 -16.70
CA ALA A 311 -34.49 -13.81 -17.20
C ALA A 311 -34.45 -15.10 -16.36
N VAL A 312 -34.64 -15.02 -15.04
CA VAL A 312 -34.79 -16.18 -14.15
C VAL A 312 -35.96 -15.91 -13.21
N THR A 313 -36.81 -16.91 -12.99
CA THR A 313 -37.94 -16.85 -12.05
C THR A 313 -38.01 -18.10 -11.19
N ILE A 314 -38.46 -17.94 -9.94
CA ILE A 314 -38.77 -19.04 -9.03
C ILE A 314 -40.29 -19.21 -9.02
N ASP A 315 -40.78 -20.44 -9.16
CA ASP A 315 -42.20 -20.80 -9.20
C ASP A 315 -43.02 -19.89 -10.13
N GLY A 316 -42.52 -19.70 -11.36
CA GLY A 316 -43.15 -18.85 -12.38
C GLY A 316 -43.06 -17.34 -12.13
N GLY A 317 -42.35 -16.91 -11.08
CA GLY A 317 -42.23 -15.52 -10.66
C GLY A 317 -43.05 -15.19 -9.42
N SER A 318 -43.52 -16.20 -8.68
CA SER A 318 -44.19 -16.01 -7.39
C SER A 318 -43.33 -15.22 -6.42
N LEU A 319 -43.98 -14.37 -5.62
CA LEU A 319 -43.32 -13.59 -4.56
C LEU A 319 -43.09 -14.43 -3.29
N THR A 320 -43.89 -15.48 -3.09
CA THR A 320 -43.91 -16.31 -1.88
C THR A 320 -44.02 -17.80 -2.22
N THR A 321 -43.54 -18.65 -1.33
CA THR A 321 -43.75 -20.11 -1.34
C THR A 321 -43.74 -20.66 0.09
N GLN A 322 -44.31 -21.85 0.28
CA GLN A 322 -44.20 -22.63 1.53
C GLN A 322 -43.35 -23.89 1.36
N SER A 323 -42.94 -24.21 0.12
CA SER A 323 -42.08 -25.35 -0.16
C SER A 323 -40.62 -24.92 -0.23
N GLN A 324 -39.74 -25.62 0.48
CA GLN A 324 -38.29 -25.45 0.34
C GLN A 324 -37.81 -25.93 -1.05
N ASN A 325 -38.54 -26.85 -1.69
CA ASN A 325 -38.28 -27.32 -3.05
C ASN A 325 -39.10 -26.50 -4.05
N VAL A 326 -38.44 -25.78 -4.94
CA VAL A 326 -39.03 -24.83 -5.91
C VAL A 326 -38.62 -25.15 -7.34
N THR A 327 -39.36 -24.62 -8.31
CA THR A 327 -39.04 -24.75 -9.74
C THR A 327 -38.46 -23.45 -10.28
N LEU A 328 -37.19 -23.48 -10.70
CA LEU A 328 -36.57 -22.41 -11.46
C LEU A 328 -37.02 -22.49 -12.92
N THR A 329 -37.42 -21.37 -13.50
CA THR A 329 -37.61 -21.20 -14.95
C THR A 329 -36.63 -20.15 -15.46
N MET A 330 -35.93 -20.47 -16.55
CA MET A 330 -34.80 -19.72 -17.07
C MET A 330 -35.06 -19.38 -18.53
N ASN A 331 -34.94 -18.09 -18.87
CA ASN A 331 -35.25 -17.51 -20.16
C ASN A 331 -34.05 -16.69 -20.63
N VAL A 332 -32.93 -17.38 -20.86
CA VAL A 332 -31.65 -16.80 -21.30
C VAL A 332 -31.30 -17.41 -22.65
N ALA A 333 -31.16 -16.57 -23.68
CA ALA A 333 -30.68 -16.99 -24.99
C ALA A 333 -29.21 -17.41 -24.92
N ASP A 334 -28.79 -18.28 -25.84
CA ASP A 334 -27.39 -18.68 -26.08
C ASP A 334 -26.64 -19.34 -24.90
N ALA A 335 -27.34 -19.71 -23.82
CA ALA A 335 -26.81 -20.51 -22.72
C ALA A 335 -26.61 -21.98 -23.16
N ALA A 336 -25.39 -22.50 -23.01
CA ALA A 336 -25.04 -23.89 -23.29
C ALA A 336 -24.86 -24.71 -22.01
N LEU A 337 -24.25 -24.10 -20.98
CA LEU A 337 -24.08 -24.68 -19.64
C LEU A 337 -24.66 -23.74 -18.58
N MET A 338 -25.04 -24.28 -17.43
CA MET A 338 -25.47 -23.52 -16.26
C MET A 338 -24.88 -24.06 -14.96
N ALA A 339 -24.85 -23.25 -13.91
CA ALA A 339 -24.56 -23.64 -12.54
C ALA A 339 -25.55 -22.91 -11.62
N VAL A 340 -26.12 -23.62 -10.64
CA VAL A 340 -27.16 -23.11 -9.74
C VAL A 340 -26.67 -23.17 -8.31
N SER A 341 -26.90 -22.12 -7.52
CA SER A 341 -26.41 -22.00 -6.15
C SER A 341 -27.34 -21.17 -5.27
N ASN A 342 -27.39 -21.46 -3.97
CA ASN A 342 -27.97 -20.55 -2.97
C ASN A 342 -26.98 -19.44 -2.56
N GLU A 343 -25.68 -19.66 -2.80
CA GLU A 343 -24.58 -18.74 -2.47
C GLU A 343 -24.01 -18.08 -3.74
N ALA A 344 -23.80 -16.77 -3.69
CA ALA A 344 -23.35 -15.97 -4.83
C ALA A 344 -21.93 -16.32 -5.34
N THR A 345 -21.13 -17.02 -4.54
CA THR A 345 -19.73 -17.36 -4.83
C THR A 345 -19.57 -18.62 -5.69
N PHE A 346 -20.57 -19.51 -5.70
CA PHE A 346 -20.52 -20.82 -6.40
C PHE A 346 -19.34 -21.73 -6.00
N ASN A 347 -18.79 -21.57 -4.78
CA ASN A 347 -17.53 -22.21 -4.35
C ASN A 347 -17.48 -23.73 -4.55
N ASP A 348 -18.61 -24.44 -4.40
CA ASP A 348 -18.71 -25.90 -4.47
C ASP A 348 -19.62 -26.39 -5.62
N VAL A 349 -19.80 -25.58 -6.68
CA VAL A 349 -20.77 -25.87 -7.77
C VAL A 349 -20.09 -25.99 -9.13
N SER A 350 -20.24 -27.15 -9.77
CA SER A 350 -19.82 -27.42 -11.15
C SER A 350 -20.89 -27.02 -12.18
N PHE A 351 -20.45 -26.72 -13.42
CA PHE A 351 -21.36 -26.51 -14.54
C PHE A 351 -22.02 -27.82 -15.00
N GLU A 352 -23.32 -27.74 -15.31
CA GLU A 352 -24.14 -28.77 -15.95
C GLU A 352 -24.69 -28.26 -17.30
N THR A 353 -25.30 -29.13 -18.11
CA THR A 353 -25.95 -28.72 -19.36
C THR A 353 -27.15 -27.81 -19.09
N TYR A 354 -27.27 -26.71 -19.85
CA TYR A 354 -28.39 -25.77 -19.68
C TYR A 354 -29.75 -26.44 -19.95
N THR A 355 -30.70 -26.22 -19.04
CA THR A 355 -32.12 -26.54 -19.24
C THR A 355 -32.98 -25.32 -18.89
N GLY A 356 -34.04 -25.07 -19.66
CA GLY A 356 -34.93 -23.91 -19.40
C GLY A 356 -35.75 -24.00 -18.11
N LYS A 357 -35.75 -25.17 -17.43
CA LYS A 357 -36.33 -25.37 -16.10
C LYS A 357 -35.50 -26.35 -15.27
N LYS A 358 -35.45 -26.14 -13.95
CA LYS A 358 -34.78 -27.03 -12.99
C LYS A 358 -35.42 -26.93 -11.60
N THR A 359 -35.59 -28.06 -10.91
CA THR A 359 -35.99 -28.10 -9.49
C THR A 359 -34.79 -27.76 -8.59
N TRP A 360 -35.01 -26.97 -7.55
CA TRP A 360 -33.95 -26.51 -6.65
C TRP A 360 -34.43 -26.44 -5.20
N THR A 361 -33.53 -26.71 -4.25
CA THR A 361 -33.82 -26.67 -2.81
C THR A 361 -33.24 -25.38 -2.19
N LEU A 362 -34.11 -24.54 -1.65
CA LEU A 362 -33.76 -23.30 -0.95
C LEU A 362 -33.07 -23.59 0.39
N THR A 363 -32.38 -22.60 0.97
CA THR A 363 -31.86 -22.74 2.35
C THR A 363 -33.00 -22.87 3.36
N PRO A 364 -32.86 -23.64 4.46
CA PRO A 364 -33.91 -23.81 5.47
C PRO A 364 -34.40 -22.50 6.12
N GLY A 365 -35.59 -22.54 6.71
CA GLY A 365 -36.14 -21.45 7.53
C GLY A 365 -36.86 -20.35 6.75
N ASN A 366 -37.74 -19.62 7.44
CA ASN A 366 -38.58 -18.57 6.85
C ASN A 366 -37.76 -17.34 6.40
N GLY A 367 -38.27 -16.60 5.42
CA GLY A 367 -37.72 -15.32 4.95
C GLY A 367 -37.31 -15.31 3.47
N LYS A 368 -36.66 -14.21 3.05
CA LYS A 368 -36.20 -14.00 1.67
C LYS A 368 -35.13 -15.04 1.30
N LYS A 369 -35.40 -15.83 0.27
CA LYS A 369 -34.46 -16.77 -0.36
C LYS A 369 -34.02 -16.24 -1.71
N THR A 370 -32.73 -16.37 -2.00
CA THR A 370 -32.13 -15.96 -3.27
C THR A 370 -31.49 -17.18 -3.90
N VAL A 371 -31.76 -17.42 -5.17
CA VAL A 371 -31.08 -18.44 -5.97
C VAL A 371 -30.29 -17.73 -7.06
N PHE A 372 -29.01 -18.04 -7.15
CA PHE A 372 -28.10 -17.54 -8.16
C PHE A 372 -27.97 -18.58 -9.27
N VAL A 373 -28.01 -18.13 -10.53
CA VAL A 373 -27.78 -18.98 -11.70
C VAL A 373 -26.73 -18.34 -12.57
N LYS A 374 -25.64 -19.07 -12.82
CA LYS A 374 -24.53 -18.68 -13.70
C LYS A 374 -24.66 -19.45 -15.00
N PHE A 375 -24.85 -18.76 -16.12
CA PHE A 375 -24.87 -19.36 -17.45
C PHE A 375 -23.53 -19.19 -18.14
N ARG A 376 -23.19 -20.15 -19.01
CA ARG A 376 -22.03 -20.07 -19.90
C ARG A 376 -22.46 -20.40 -21.34
N SER A 377 -22.07 -19.57 -22.30
CA SER A 377 -22.32 -19.81 -23.72
C SER A 377 -21.39 -20.90 -24.28
N ALA A 378 -21.72 -21.44 -25.45
CA ALA A 378 -20.83 -22.36 -26.18
C ALA A 378 -19.47 -21.70 -26.54
N SER A 379 -19.45 -20.38 -26.72
CA SER A 379 -18.24 -19.56 -26.94
C SER A 379 -17.47 -19.23 -25.64
N GLY A 380 -17.98 -19.64 -24.48
CA GLY A 380 -17.27 -19.57 -23.20
C GLY A 380 -17.53 -18.35 -22.33
N GLY A 381 -18.28 -17.34 -22.82
CA GLY A 381 -18.71 -16.17 -22.05
C GLY A 381 -19.66 -16.54 -20.92
N MET A 382 -19.63 -15.80 -19.80
CA MET A 382 -20.37 -16.15 -18.57
C MET A 382 -21.18 -14.97 -18.04
N ASN A 383 -22.44 -15.23 -17.64
CA ASN A 383 -23.34 -14.26 -17.02
C ASN A 383 -23.96 -14.84 -15.74
N VAL A 384 -24.17 -14.01 -14.71
CA VAL A 384 -24.79 -14.42 -13.44
C VAL A 384 -26.09 -13.63 -13.24
N TYR A 385 -27.18 -14.34 -13.02
CA TYR A 385 -28.47 -13.78 -12.64
C TYR A 385 -28.87 -14.30 -11.26
N SER A 386 -29.84 -13.63 -10.63
CA SER A 386 -30.48 -14.14 -9.43
C SER A 386 -32.00 -14.01 -9.52
N ALA A 387 -32.69 -14.88 -8.82
CA ALA A 387 -34.11 -14.80 -8.58
C ALA A 387 -34.39 -14.93 -7.08
N VAL A 388 -35.51 -14.35 -6.64
CA VAL A 388 -35.85 -14.20 -5.22
C VAL A 388 -37.28 -14.67 -4.99
N ILE A 389 -37.49 -15.36 -3.87
CA ILE A 389 -38.81 -15.73 -3.36
C ILE A 389 -38.80 -15.63 -1.82
N ILE A 390 -39.95 -15.41 -1.19
CA ILE A 390 -40.07 -15.46 0.27
C ILE A 390 -40.57 -16.85 0.68
N LEU A 391 -39.74 -17.62 1.37
CA LEU A 391 -40.12 -18.90 1.96
C LEU A 391 -40.84 -18.66 3.29
N SER A 392 -41.96 -19.35 3.50
CA SER A 392 -42.79 -19.27 4.71
C SER A 392 -43.24 -20.67 5.16
N GLY A 393 -43.94 -20.77 6.29
CA GLY A 393 -44.49 -22.05 6.78
C GLY A 393 -43.45 -23.06 7.29
N GLN A 394 -42.16 -22.69 7.37
CA GLN A 394 -41.13 -23.57 7.90
C GLN A 394 -41.23 -23.63 9.43
N THR A 395 -41.55 -24.80 9.97
CA THR A 395 -41.34 -25.13 11.38
C THR A 395 -39.84 -25.36 11.58
N PHE A 396 -39.20 -24.59 12.46
CA PHE A 396 -37.84 -24.92 12.87
C PHE A 396 -37.89 -26.13 13.82
N ASP A 397 -37.12 -27.16 13.47
CA ASP A 397 -36.90 -28.31 14.34
C ASP A 397 -36.16 -27.83 15.59
N ASP A 398 -36.76 -28.09 16.75
CA ASP A 398 -36.17 -27.81 18.05
C ASP A 398 -35.01 -28.79 18.32
N LYS A 399 -33.80 -28.26 18.51
CA LYS A 399 -32.79 -28.89 19.38
C LYS A 399 -31.63 -27.96 19.72
N SER A 400 -31.45 -27.78 21.04
CA SER A 400 -30.19 -27.46 21.75
C SER A 400 -29.63 -26.04 21.59
N VAL A 401 -29.47 -25.22 22.65
CA VAL A 401 -29.93 -25.30 24.04
C VAL A 401 -30.18 -23.85 24.50
N LEU A 402 -31.29 -23.62 25.21
CA LEU A 402 -31.53 -22.37 25.94
C LEU A 402 -30.64 -22.30 27.19
N HIS A 403 -29.82 -21.27 27.30
CA HIS A 403 -29.45 -20.67 28.58
C HIS A 403 -30.04 -19.26 28.67
N THR A 404 -31.37 -19.21 28.78
CA THR A 404 -32.05 -18.07 29.39
C THR A 404 -31.83 -18.13 30.89
N SER A 405 -30.93 -17.30 31.42
CA SER A 405 -31.09 -16.82 32.79
C SER A 405 -32.27 -15.85 32.80
N GLU A 406 -33.40 -16.30 33.35
CA GLU A 406 -34.54 -15.44 33.59
C GLU A 406 -34.16 -14.31 34.56
N GLU A 407 -34.63 -13.10 34.30
CA GLU A 407 -35.09 -12.25 35.40
C GLU A 407 -36.50 -11.77 35.03
N THR A 408 -37.47 -12.28 35.78
CA THR A 408 -38.89 -12.23 35.44
C THR A 408 -39.52 -10.88 35.77
N THR A 409 -40.37 -10.42 34.87
CA THR A 409 -41.24 -9.26 35.08
C THR A 409 -42.28 -9.50 36.17
N THR A 410 -42.57 -8.48 36.99
CA THR A 410 -43.92 -8.31 37.57
C THR A 410 -44.37 -6.85 37.48
N ASP A 411 -45.48 -6.63 36.76
CA ASP A 411 -46.24 -5.39 36.70
C ASP A 411 -47.14 -5.25 37.94
N VAL A 412 -47.14 -4.08 38.59
CA VAL A 412 -48.15 -3.71 39.62
C VAL A 412 -48.56 -2.24 39.47
N LYS A 413 -49.89 -2.04 39.45
CA LYS A 413 -50.62 -0.76 39.40
C LYS A 413 -50.09 0.37 40.30
N ASN A 414 -49.89 1.53 39.66
CA ASN A 414 -50.46 2.85 39.99
C ASN A 414 -50.71 3.22 41.47
N THR A 415 -49.77 3.97 42.07
CA THR A 415 -50.04 4.96 43.14
C THR A 415 -49.10 6.17 43.00
N THR A 416 -49.60 7.35 43.36
CA THR A 416 -48.87 8.63 43.42
C THR A 416 -47.91 8.71 44.62
N ASP A 417 -46.62 9.00 44.41
CA ASP A 417 -45.86 10.07 45.11
C ASP A 417 -44.49 10.30 44.42
N THR A 418 -43.63 11.12 45.04
CA THR A 418 -42.58 11.95 44.45
C THR A 418 -41.15 11.37 44.41
N LYS A 419 -40.42 11.77 43.35
CA LYS A 419 -38.97 12.12 43.35
C LYS A 419 -37.92 11.02 43.60
N THR A 420 -37.44 10.40 42.50
CA THR A 420 -36.04 10.47 42.00
C THR A 420 -35.92 9.74 40.65
N PRO A 421 -35.19 10.24 39.64
CA PRO A 421 -35.01 9.53 38.36
C PRO A 421 -33.79 8.59 38.42
N ASP A 422 -34.05 7.28 38.45
CA ASP A 422 -33.00 6.26 38.33
C ASP A 422 -32.74 5.97 36.84
N THR A 423 -31.54 6.31 36.35
CA THR A 423 -31.20 6.31 34.92
C THR A 423 -30.59 4.98 34.48
N THR A 424 -31.43 3.98 34.22
CA THR A 424 -31.03 2.75 33.53
C THR A 424 -30.86 3.00 32.02
N CYS A 425 -29.71 2.61 31.45
CA CYS A 425 -29.45 2.75 30.02
C CYS A 425 -30.40 1.87 29.18
N LEU A 426 -30.83 2.36 28.02
CA LEU A 426 -31.69 1.61 27.06
C LEU A 426 -31.03 0.35 26.48
N LEU A 427 -29.70 0.33 26.44
CA LEU A 427 -28.86 -0.78 26.00
C LEU A 427 -27.73 -0.93 27.03
N THR A 428 -27.27 -2.16 27.26
CA THR A 428 -26.21 -2.45 28.24
C THR A 428 -24.89 -1.80 27.80
N PRO A 429 -24.27 -0.95 28.63
CA PRO A 429 -22.93 -0.42 28.36
C PRO A 429 -21.85 -1.50 28.18
N GLY A 430 -20.78 -1.15 27.45
CA GLY A 430 -19.65 -2.05 27.21
C GLY A 430 -19.91 -3.12 26.14
N LYS A 431 -21.05 -3.07 25.45
CA LYS A 431 -21.47 -4.05 24.44
C LYS A 431 -21.53 -3.45 23.04
N ALA A 432 -21.30 -4.31 22.05
CA ALA A 432 -21.48 -3.98 20.65
C ALA A 432 -22.91 -4.31 20.20
N TYR A 433 -23.53 -3.39 19.47
CA TYR A 433 -24.88 -3.53 18.93
C TYR A 433 -24.92 -3.24 17.43
N ARG A 434 -25.81 -3.93 16.72
CA ARG A 434 -26.20 -3.56 15.36
C ARG A 434 -27.68 -3.73 15.13
N SER A 435 -28.23 -2.96 14.20
CA SER A 435 -29.54 -3.27 13.63
C SER A 435 -29.41 -4.41 12.63
N ILE A 436 -30.40 -5.30 12.57
CA ILE A 436 -30.46 -6.35 11.53
C ILE A 436 -30.44 -5.77 10.10
N SER A 437 -30.92 -4.54 9.91
CA SER A 437 -30.94 -3.82 8.62
C SER A 437 -29.68 -3.00 8.34
N SER A 438 -28.65 -3.04 9.19
CA SER A 438 -27.40 -2.28 9.01
C SER A 438 -26.15 -3.13 9.24
N ARG A 439 -25.07 -2.78 8.54
CA ARG A 439 -23.72 -3.32 8.77
C ARG A 439 -22.90 -2.49 9.76
N ALA A 440 -23.37 -1.29 10.13
CA ALA A 440 -22.72 -0.47 11.14
C ALA A 440 -22.87 -1.11 12.53
N VAL A 441 -21.76 -1.22 13.26
CA VAL A 441 -21.69 -1.72 14.62
C VAL A 441 -21.33 -0.56 15.54
N TYR A 442 -22.09 -0.44 16.63
CA TYR A 442 -21.99 0.63 17.61
C TYR A 442 -21.59 0.06 18.96
N TYR A 443 -20.63 0.69 19.61
CA TYR A 443 -20.35 0.47 21.03
C TYR A 443 -21.26 1.37 21.87
N VAL A 444 -21.87 0.83 22.93
CA VAL A 444 -22.59 1.63 23.92
C VAL A 444 -21.66 1.96 25.08
N THR A 445 -21.48 3.25 25.33
CA THR A 445 -20.58 3.79 26.36
C THR A 445 -21.19 3.66 27.76
N GLN A 446 -20.39 3.92 28.79
CA GLN A 446 -20.86 4.00 30.18
C GLN A 446 -21.79 5.20 30.44
N THR A 447 -21.84 6.18 29.54
CA THR A 447 -22.75 7.35 29.62
C THR A 447 -24.07 7.13 28.85
N CYS A 448 -24.40 5.86 28.54
CA CYS A 448 -25.57 5.45 27.75
C CYS A 448 -25.63 6.02 26.31
N THR A 449 -24.53 6.50 25.76
CA THR A 449 -24.42 6.97 24.36
C THR A 449 -23.90 5.88 23.43
N LYS A 450 -24.07 6.02 22.11
CA LYS A 450 -23.56 5.08 21.10
C LYS A 450 -22.48 5.70 20.21
N ARG A 451 -21.46 4.91 19.86
CA ARG A 451 -20.32 5.30 19.01
C ARG A 451 -20.06 4.24 17.93
N PRO A 452 -20.10 4.59 16.63
CA PRO A 452 -19.72 3.67 15.57
C PRO A 452 -18.22 3.32 15.56
N PHE A 453 -17.91 2.09 15.15
CA PHE A 453 -16.56 1.69 14.74
C PHE A 453 -16.27 2.11 13.29
N ARG A 454 -15.09 2.69 13.02
CA ARG A 454 -14.65 3.04 11.65
C ARG A 454 -14.24 1.84 10.81
N SER A 455 -13.79 0.76 11.43
CA SER A 455 -13.28 -0.43 10.74
C SER A 455 -13.39 -1.67 11.63
N SER A 456 -13.23 -2.86 11.02
CA SER A 456 -13.05 -4.11 11.76
C SER A 456 -11.81 -4.05 12.68
N THR A 457 -10.76 -3.35 12.28
CA THR A 457 -9.53 -3.19 13.09
C THR A 457 -9.83 -2.54 14.44
N SER A 458 -10.56 -1.41 14.48
CA SER A 458 -10.91 -0.81 15.79
C SER A 458 -11.95 -1.64 16.55
N TYR A 459 -12.87 -2.32 15.88
CA TYR A 459 -13.79 -3.26 16.54
C TYR A 459 -13.06 -4.38 17.30
N PHE A 460 -12.08 -5.05 16.68
CA PHE A 460 -11.32 -6.15 17.31
C PHE A 460 -10.36 -5.68 18.43
N THR A 461 -10.18 -4.37 18.60
CA THR A 461 -9.50 -3.82 19.80
C THR A 461 -10.41 -3.73 21.03
N TYR A 462 -11.71 -4.02 20.92
CA TYR A 462 -12.64 -4.17 22.05
C TYR A 462 -13.16 -5.60 22.18
N PHE A 463 -13.45 -6.25 21.06
CA PHE A 463 -14.14 -7.55 21.01
C PHE A 463 -13.29 -8.66 20.41
N SER A 464 -13.70 -9.91 20.64
CA SER A 464 -12.94 -11.12 20.27
C SER A 464 -13.40 -11.73 18.95
N GLY A 465 -14.69 -11.63 18.66
CA GLY A 465 -15.34 -12.19 17.47
C GLY A 465 -16.67 -11.50 17.22
N TRP A 466 -17.22 -11.62 16.02
CA TRP A 466 -18.49 -10.98 15.67
C TRP A 466 -19.70 -11.48 16.49
N ASP A 467 -19.55 -12.60 17.20
CA ASP A 467 -20.53 -13.14 18.15
C ASP A 467 -20.72 -12.21 19.38
N ASP A 468 -19.76 -11.33 19.66
CA ASP A 468 -19.88 -10.26 20.66
C ASP A 468 -20.89 -9.15 20.24
N VAL A 469 -21.42 -9.17 19.02
CA VAL A 469 -22.39 -8.16 18.52
C VAL A 469 -23.84 -8.59 18.75
N HIS A 470 -24.52 -7.91 19.67
CA HIS A 470 -25.94 -8.07 19.90
C HIS A 470 -26.77 -7.44 18.77
N VAL A 471 -27.74 -8.19 18.24
CA VAL A 471 -28.67 -7.68 17.22
C VAL A 471 -29.92 -7.12 17.90
N VAL A 472 -30.24 -5.85 17.62
CA VAL A 472 -31.39 -5.14 18.18
C VAL A 472 -32.28 -4.53 17.08
N SER A 473 -33.49 -4.10 17.43
CA SER A 473 -34.35 -3.38 16.50
C SER A 473 -33.75 -2.01 16.16
N LYS A 474 -33.97 -1.53 14.93
CA LYS A 474 -33.50 -0.19 14.52
C LYS A 474 -34.05 0.91 15.44
N SER A 475 -35.32 0.83 15.82
CA SER A 475 -35.96 1.80 16.72
C SER A 475 -35.30 1.86 18.12
N LEU A 476 -34.87 0.72 18.68
CA LEU A 476 -34.19 0.70 19.97
C LEU A 476 -32.78 1.33 19.87
N LEU A 477 -32.04 1.02 18.80
CA LEU A 477 -30.71 1.56 18.56
C LEU A 477 -30.72 3.06 18.25
N ASP A 478 -31.70 3.53 17.47
CA ASP A 478 -31.86 4.95 17.13
C ASP A 478 -32.27 5.79 18.37
N ARG A 479 -32.93 5.19 19.37
CA ARG A 479 -33.29 5.83 20.65
C ARG A 479 -32.12 5.99 21.63
N THR A 480 -31.01 5.28 21.40
CA THR A 480 -29.77 5.47 22.18
C THR A 480 -29.04 6.69 21.60
N PRO A 481 -28.77 7.77 22.38
CA PRO A 481 -28.16 9.00 21.83
C PRO A 481 -26.79 8.77 21.22
N ASP A 482 -26.43 9.51 20.18
CA ASP A 482 -25.06 9.51 19.65
C ASP A 482 -24.10 10.26 20.58
N ASP A 483 -22.86 9.78 20.67
CA ASP A 483 -21.83 10.37 21.53
C ASP A 483 -21.10 11.56 20.87
N ALA A 484 -20.72 12.55 21.68
CA ALA A 484 -20.03 13.76 21.22
C ALA A 484 -18.64 13.48 20.60
N LEU A 485 -17.96 12.41 21.00
CA LEU A 485 -16.63 12.03 20.49
C LEU A 485 -16.72 11.18 19.20
N PHE A 486 -17.92 11.05 18.63
CA PHE A 486 -18.28 10.45 17.35
C PHE A 486 -17.83 8.99 17.15
N PHE A 487 -16.57 8.71 16.82
CA PHE A 487 -16.10 7.35 16.51
C PHE A 487 -15.35 6.70 17.68
N MET A 488 -15.36 5.36 17.75
CA MET A 488 -14.53 4.61 18.69
C MET A 488 -13.02 4.69 18.34
N PRO A 489 -12.14 4.94 19.33
CA PRO A 489 -10.68 4.89 19.17
C PRO A 489 -10.16 3.44 19.15
N LEU A 490 -8.85 3.24 19.32
CA LEU A 490 -8.26 1.91 19.57
C LEU A 490 -8.48 1.50 21.03
N GLY A 491 -9.17 0.38 21.22
CA GLY A 491 -9.64 -0.14 22.51
C GLY A 491 -8.62 -0.92 23.33
N PRO A 492 -9.04 -1.44 24.49
CA PRO A 492 -8.15 -2.05 25.48
C PRO A 492 -7.44 -3.33 25.02
N ARG A 493 -7.94 -4.03 23.98
CA ARG A 493 -7.25 -5.20 23.38
C ARG A 493 -6.21 -4.80 22.33
N TYR A 494 -6.11 -3.51 21.98
CA TYR A 494 -4.97 -3.03 21.20
C TYR A 494 -3.68 -3.30 21.97
N ASN A 495 -2.61 -3.64 21.24
CA ASN A 495 -1.29 -3.82 21.81
C ASN A 495 -0.35 -2.78 21.18
N PRO A 496 -0.19 -1.59 21.79
CA PRO A 496 0.75 -0.60 21.33
C PRO A 496 2.15 -1.20 21.20
N GLN A 497 2.76 -1.00 20.04
CA GLN A 497 4.15 -1.38 19.82
C GLN A 497 5.07 -0.40 20.58
N TYR A 498 6.30 -0.82 20.83
CA TYR A 498 7.24 -0.10 21.68
C TYR A 498 7.48 1.35 21.22
N GLY A 499 7.47 2.30 22.16
CA GLY A 499 7.65 3.73 21.88
C GLY A 499 6.43 4.39 21.23
N ALA A 500 5.24 3.78 21.29
CA ALA A 500 4.01 4.40 20.79
C ALA A 500 3.73 5.74 21.50
N LEU A 501 3.41 6.76 20.70
CA LEU A 501 2.80 8.00 21.17
C LEU A 501 1.28 7.83 21.06
N VAL A 502 0.56 8.12 22.14
CA VAL A 502 -0.88 7.89 22.22
C VAL A 502 -1.60 9.05 22.90
N LYS A 503 -2.89 9.22 22.60
CA LYS A 503 -3.79 10.13 23.34
C LYS A 503 -5.22 9.61 23.36
N THR A 504 -6.02 10.05 24.32
CA THR A 504 -7.48 9.86 24.24
C THR A 504 -8.13 10.92 23.33
N LEU A 505 -9.44 10.83 23.13
CA LEU A 505 -10.19 11.75 22.27
C LEU A 505 -10.76 12.96 23.04
N ASP A 506 -10.77 12.90 24.36
CA ASP A 506 -11.25 13.90 25.32
C ASP A 506 -10.12 14.64 26.06
N ASP A 507 -8.92 14.05 26.16
CA ASP A 507 -7.75 14.70 26.75
C ASP A 507 -6.79 15.25 25.66
N PRO A 508 -6.36 16.54 25.71
CA PRO A 508 -5.27 17.03 24.88
C PRO A 508 -3.93 16.30 25.11
N LYS A 509 -3.66 15.75 26.29
CA LYS A 509 -2.38 15.15 26.68
C LYS A 509 -1.92 14.05 25.73
N VAL A 510 -0.61 14.07 25.41
CA VAL A 510 0.07 13.03 24.64
C VAL A 510 0.96 12.24 25.59
N TYR A 511 0.82 10.92 25.56
CA TYR A 511 1.60 9.99 26.36
C TYR A 511 2.58 9.21 25.47
N LEU A 512 3.82 9.10 25.91
CA LEU A 512 4.80 8.18 25.35
C LEU A 512 4.74 6.86 26.16
N LEU A 513 4.60 5.73 25.47
CA LEU A 513 4.53 4.41 26.08
C LEU A 513 5.90 3.71 25.97
N LEU A 514 6.56 3.50 27.12
CA LEU A 514 7.84 2.82 27.22
C LEU A 514 7.75 1.75 28.31
N ASN A 515 8.01 0.50 27.93
CA ASN A 515 7.78 -0.69 28.76
C ASN A 515 6.34 -0.73 29.31
N ASP A 516 6.17 -0.79 30.63
CA ASP A 516 4.91 -0.83 31.38
C ASP A 516 4.42 0.56 31.83
N LYS A 517 5.05 1.64 31.35
CA LYS A 517 4.80 3.01 31.78
C LYS A 517 4.29 3.94 30.68
N LYS A 518 3.43 4.87 31.08
CA LYS A 518 2.99 6.03 30.29
C LYS A 518 3.62 7.30 30.85
N TYR A 519 4.27 8.07 29.99
CA TYR A 519 4.97 9.30 30.33
C TYR A 519 4.26 10.48 29.64
N TRP A 520 3.79 11.46 30.39
CA TRP A 520 3.10 12.62 29.81
C TRP A 520 4.13 13.61 29.26
N ILE A 521 4.01 13.96 27.97
CA ILE A 521 4.77 15.07 27.36
C ILE A 521 4.01 16.37 27.63
N THR A 522 4.59 17.25 28.46
CA THR A 522 3.83 18.33 29.11
C THR A 522 3.28 19.39 28.15
N ASP A 523 4.00 19.68 27.06
CA ASP A 523 3.60 20.67 26.06
C ASP A 523 4.16 20.38 24.65
N GLU A 524 3.63 21.10 23.65
CA GLU A 524 4.01 21.00 22.24
C GLU A 524 5.46 21.43 21.96
N ALA A 525 6.02 22.35 22.77
CA ALA A 525 7.40 22.78 22.62
C ALA A 525 8.39 21.70 23.10
N VAL A 526 8.06 20.96 24.17
CA VAL A 526 8.79 19.75 24.57
C VAL A 526 8.67 18.67 23.49
N PHE A 527 7.46 18.39 23.03
CA PHE A 527 7.20 17.40 21.96
C PHE A 527 8.05 17.67 20.69
N THR A 528 8.09 18.93 20.26
CA THR A 528 8.81 19.37 19.06
C THR A 528 10.32 19.46 19.27
N ALA A 529 10.77 19.83 20.48
CA ALA A 529 12.20 19.85 20.82
C ALA A 529 12.79 18.44 20.72
N LEU A 530 12.12 17.45 21.35
CA LEU A 530 12.42 16.02 21.30
C LEU A 530 12.04 15.32 19.98
N LYS A 531 11.87 16.08 18.89
CA LYS A 531 11.70 15.61 17.50
C LYS A 531 10.59 14.56 17.28
N TYR A 532 9.61 14.47 18.17
CA TYR A 532 8.41 13.69 17.94
C TYR A 532 7.54 14.37 16.87
N THR A 533 6.73 13.59 16.16
CA THR A 533 5.86 14.09 15.09
C THR A 533 4.41 13.70 15.33
N SER A 534 3.47 14.58 14.93
CA SER A 534 2.03 14.37 15.19
C SER A 534 1.46 13.16 14.45
N GLU A 535 2.04 12.77 13.32
CA GLU A 535 1.70 11.55 12.56
C GLU A 535 1.95 10.26 13.38
N TRP A 536 2.76 10.32 14.43
CA TRP A 536 3.03 9.18 15.30
C TRP A 536 1.95 8.97 16.37
N ILE A 537 1.05 9.93 16.59
CA ILE A 537 0.10 9.91 17.70
C ILE A 537 -1.11 9.02 17.36
N GLU A 538 -1.27 7.94 18.11
CA GLU A 538 -2.35 6.96 17.97
C GLU A 538 -3.52 7.31 18.92
N GLY A 539 -4.75 7.37 18.39
CA GLY A 539 -5.95 7.65 19.19
C GLY A 539 -6.45 6.41 19.92
N VAL A 540 -6.41 6.40 21.25
CA VAL A 540 -6.69 5.24 22.11
C VAL A 540 -7.82 5.48 23.12
N ASP A 541 -8.36 4.40 23.65
CA ASP A 541 -9.31 4.39 24.75
C ASP A 541 -8.61 4.61 26.11
N GLN A 542 -9.29 5.26 27.05
CA GLN A 542 -8.77 5.44 28.41
C GLN A 542 -8.45 4.09 29.08
N SER A 543 -9.28 3.07 28.86
CA SER A 543 -9.08 1.72 29.41
C SER A 543 -7.83 0.99 28.86
N LEU A 544 -7.25 1.48 27.75
CA LEU A 544 -5.92 1.05 27.32
C LEU A 544 -4.83 1.73 28.14
N LEU A 545 -4.91 3.06 28.31
CA LEU A 545 -3.96 3.84 29.12
C LEU A 545 -3.93 3.40 30.58
N ASP A 546 -5.05 2.95 31.13
CA ASP A 546 -5.15 2.50 32.52
C ASP A 546 -4.36 1.20 32.80
N LYS A 547 -3.90 0.50 31.76
CA LYS A 547 -2.97 -0.64 31.88
C LYS A 547 -1.52 -0.23 32.16
N TYR A 548 -1.17 1.02 31.86
CA TYR A 548 0.19 1.54 32.02
C TYR A 548 0.30 2.35 33.30
N THR A 549 1.34 2.08 34.09
CA THR A 549 1.62 2.87 35.28
C THR A 549 2.13 4.26 34.89
N THR A 550 1.74 5.30 35.63
CA THR A 550 2.19 6.66 35.32
C THR A 550 3.68 6.80 35.66
N GLY A 551 4.49 7.18 34.68
CA GLY A 551 5.88 7.60 34.86
C GLY A 551 5.99 9.09 35.16
N GLU A 552 7.21 9.59 35.31
CA GLU A 552 7.50 11.02 35.45
C GLU A 552 7.03 11.83 34.22
N GLU A 553 6.81 13.13 34.42
CA GLU A 553 6.46 14.05 33.33
C GLU A 553 7.68 14.39 32.47
N ILE A 554 7.54 14.29 31.15
CA ILE A 554 8.60 14.66 30.20
C ILE A 554 8.54 16.18 30.01
N THR A 555 9.50 16.85 30.62
CA THR A 555 9.66 18.32 30.63
C THR A 555 10.98 18.80 30.01
N ASP A 556 11.99 17.91 29.91
CA ASP A 556 13.28 18.20 29.27
C ASP A 556 13.11 18.35 27.73
N LYS A 557 13.84 19.28 27.14
CA LYS A 557 13.82 19.64 25.72
C LYS A 557 15.08 19.20 24.98
N ASP A 558 16.14 18.92 25.72
CA ASP A 558 17.49 18.69 25.20
C ASP A 558 17.92 17.22 25.29
N HIS A 559 17.22 16.39 26.08
CA HIS A 559 17.48 14.95 26.21
C HIS A 559 16.21 14.11 26.14
N HIS A 560 16.30 12.96 25.47
CA HIS A 560 15.19 12.02 25.40
C HIS A 560 15.05 11.18 26.67
N PRO A 561 13.82 10.76 27.04
CA PRO A 561 13.58 9.88 28.18
C PRO A 561 14.37 8.57 28.11
N VAL A 562 14.66 8.00 29.28
CA VAL A 562 15.14 6.62 29.41
C VAL A 562 14.28 5.67 28.57
N TYR A 563 14.90 4.68 27.92
CA TYR A 563 14.29 3.72 27.01
C TYR A 563 13.87 4.25 25.62
N THR A 564 14.07 5.53 25.31
CA THR A 564 13.86 6.03 23.94
C THR A 564 14.82 5.38 22.93
N LEU A 565 14.34 5.14 21.71
CA LEU A 565 15.15 4.69 20.59
C LEU A 565 15.67 5.89 19.80
N ILE A 566 17.00 6.02 19.70
CA ILE A 566 17.65 7.12 19.00
C ILE A 566 18.59 6.64 17.89
N LYS A 567 18.81 7.50 16.90
CA LYS A 567 19.94 7.42 15.96
C LYS A 567 20.53 8.81 15.76
N TYR A 568 21.84 8.88 15.53
CA TYR A 568 22.51 10.13 15.19
C TYR A 568 22.32 10.45 13.70
N GLN A 569 22.20 11.73 13.33
CA GLN A 569 21.92 12.16 11.95
C GLN A 569 22.82 11.51 10.89
N ASN A 570 24.11 11.36 11.21
CA ASN A 570 25.14 10.84 10.31
C ASN A 570 25.51 9.37 10.57
N SER A 571 24.67 8.62 11.30
CA SER A 571 24.96 7.23 11.71
C SER A 571 23.81 6.28 11.38
N PRO A 572 24.08 5.12 10.76
CA PRO A 572 23.07 4.07 10.57
C PRO A 572 22.78 3.28 11.85
N LYS A 573 23.54 3.53 12.93
CA LYS A 573 23.45 2.83 14.20
C LYS A 573 22.24 3.32 15.00
N VAL A 574 21.43 2.38 15.47
CA VAL A 574 20.30 2.63 16.37
C VAL A 574 20.70 2.24 17.79
N TYR A 575 20.31 3.07 18.76
CA TYR A 575 20.60 2.87 20.17
C TYR A 575 19.32 2.93 20.99
N ARG A 576 19.27 2.17 22.09
CA ARG A 576 18.32 2.40 23.18
C ARG A 576 19.03 3.17 24.29
N LEU A 577 18.35 4.17 24.85
CA LEU A 577 18.80 4.85 26.07
C LEU A 577 18.47 4.00 27.30
N GLU A 578 19.40 3.84 28.22
CA GLU A 578 19.23 3.09 29.48
C GLU A 578 19.89 3.86 30.63
N PRO A 579 19.49 3.65 31.90
CA PRO A 579 20.20 4.23 33.05
C PRO A 579 21.67 3.77 33.01
N SER A 580 22.62 4.66 33.27
CA SER A 580 24.04 4.30 33.28
C SER A 580 24.34 3.31 34.41
N THR A 581 25.26 2.38 34.13
CA THR A 581 25.73 1.39 35.11
C THR A 581 26.63 1.98 36.19
N THR A 582 27.13 3.20 36.00
CA THR A 582 28.00 3.92 36.95
C THR A 582 27.27 4.97 37.78
N ASP A 583 26.24 5.60 37.21
CA ASP A 583 25.40 6.61 37.87
C ASP A 583 23.96 6.49 37.33
N ASN A 584 23.02 6.09 38.18
CA ASN A 584 21.63 5.87 37.77
C ASN A 584 20.83 7.16 37.50
N THR A 585 21.42 8.34 37.74
CA THR A 585 20.87 9.64 37.36
C THR A 585 21.22 10.04 35.92
N LEU A 586 22.21 9.38 35.32
CA LEU A 586 22.65 9.61 33.94
C LEU A 586 22.12 8.52 32.99
N LEU A 587 22.06 8.85 31.70
CA LEU A 587 21.70 7.90 30.64
C LEU A 587 22.94 7.48 29.83
N MET A 588 22.99 6.19 29.49
CA MET A 588 23.90 5.64 28.51
C MET A 588 23.14 5.21 27.24
N LYS A 589 23.80 5.23 26.10
CA LYS A 589 23.31 4.65 24.85
C LYS A 589 23.87 3.24 24.67
N ARG A 590 23.00 2.29 24.34
CA ARG A 590 23.37 0.91 24.04
C ARG A 590 23.02 0.57 22.60
N HIS A 591 24.01 0.13 21.83
CA HIS A 591 23.85 -0.13 20.40
C HIS A 591 23.03 -1.40 20.15
N ILE A 592 22.00 -1.31 19.32
CA ILE A 592 21.22 -2.49 18.89
C ILE A 592 21.98 -3.13 17.74
N LEU A 593 22.52 -4.33 17.96
CA LEU A 593 23.60 -4.87 17.11
C LEU A 593 23.18 -5.11 15.65
N ASN A 594 21.93 -5.51 15.40
CA ASN A 594 21.39 -5.75 14.04
C ASN A 594 19.86 -5.67 14.00
N ASN A 595 19.30 -5.69 12.78
CA ASN A 595 17.85 -5.60 12.54
C ASN A 595 17.06 -6.79 13.11
N ALA A 596 17.63 -7.99 13.16
CA ALA A 596 16.92 -9.15 13.72
C ALA A 596 16.69 -9.00 15.24
N ILE A 597 17.65 -8.42 15.97
CA ILE A 597 17.48 -8.08 17.40
C ILE A 597 16.48 -6.93 17.56
N PHE A 598 16.53 -5.92 16.68
CA PHE A 598 15.58 -4.81 16.67
C PHE A 598 14.12 -5.29 16.53
N GLU A 599 13.86 -6.16 15.55
CA GLU A 599 12.54 -6.78 15.32
C GLU A 599 12.14 -7.73 16.46
N ALA A 600 13.07 -8.54 16.97
CA ALA A 600 12.81 -9.48 18.07
C ALA A 600 12.49 -8.78 19.41
N LEU A 601 12.93 -7.54 19.59
CA LEU A 601 12.57 -6.67 20.72
C LEU A 601 11.22 -5.93 20.52
N GLY A 602 10.55 -6.13 19.37
CA GLY A 602 9.28 -5.48 19.05
C GLY A 602 9.40 -3.97 18.77
N PHE A 603 10.59 -3.52 18.37
CA PHE A 603 10.85 -2.11 18.07
C PHE A 603 10.34 -1.70 16.68
N ARG A 604 10.06 -0.41 16.53
CA ARG A 604 9.51 0.21 15.32
C ARG A 604 10.49 1.17 14.68
N GLY A 605 10.78 0.98 13.39
CA GLY A 605 11.66 1.87 12.63
C GLY A 605 11.12 3.31 12.55
N ASP A 606 9.80 3.46 12.53
CA ASP A 606 9.07 4.74 12.57
C ASP A 606 8.83 5.27 14.00
N ARG A 607 9.58 4.78 14.99
CA ARG A 607 9.67 5.31 16.35
C ARG A 607 11.11 5.65 16.76
N ILE A 608 12.06 5.57 15.83
CA ILE A 608 13.47 5.95 16.07
C ILE A 608 13.61 7.47 15.92
N VAL A 609 13.91 8.15 17.02
CA VAL A 609 14.15 9.60 17.00
C VAL A 609 15.54 9.89 16.42
N THR A 610 15.65 10.94 15.61
CA THR A 610 16.94 11.35 15.02
C THR A 610 17.52 12.53 15.80
N VAL A 611 18.58 12.27 16.57
CA VAL A 611 19.21 13.23 17.48
C VAL A 611 20.42 13.90 16.83
N PRO A 612 20.75 15.16 17.21
CA PRO A 612 21.97 15.82 16.75
C PRO A 612 23.22 15.22 17.43
N ASP A 613 24.39 15.39 16.81
CA ASP A 613 25.66 14.93 17.38
C ASP A 613 26.07 15.66 18.68
N THR A 614 25.36 16.73 19.04
CA THR A 614 25.48 17.44 20.33
C THR A 614 24.77 16.75 21.49
N GLU A 615 23.85 15.82 21.22
CA GLU A 615 23.12 15.07 22.25
C GLU A 615 23.92 13.82 22.65
N THR A 616 24.83 13.98 23.61
CA THR A 616 25.85 12.97 23.93
C THR A 616 25.48 12.11 25.13
N TYR A 617 25.61 10.79 24.96
CA TYR A 617 25.44 9.78 25.99
C TYR A 617 26.67 8.88 26.08
N ASP A 618 27.02 8.42 27.29
CA ASP A 618 28.05 7.39 27.49
C ASP A 618 27.66 6.10 26.75
N THR A 619 28.64 5.35 26.27
CA THR A 619 28.37 4.13 25.48
C THR A 619 28.45 2.89 26.36
N GLY A 620 27.31 2.23 26.57
CA GLY A 620 27.24 0.94 27.25
C GLY A 620 27.36 -0.25 26.29
N ASP A 621 27.39 -1.45 26.86
CA ASP A 621 27.46 -2.72 26.11
C ASP A 621 26.35 -2.83 25.06
N ALA A 622 26.63 -3.48 23.93
CA ALA A 622 25.63 -3.71 22.90
C ALA A 622 24.43 -4.53 23.42
N ILE A 623 23.29 -4.36 22.75
CA ILE A 623 22.13 -5.24 22.91
C ILE A 623 22.26 -6.33 21.85
N GLU A 624 22.72 -7.50 22.29
CA GLU A 624 23.07 -8.64 21.42
C GLU A 624 22.00 -9.75 21.41
N SER A 625 21.01 -9.68 22.32
CA SER A 625 19.94 -10.68 22.46
C SER A 625 18.70 -10.07 23.12
N VAL A 626 17.54 -10.71 22.90
CA VAL A 626 16.36 -10.52 23.75
C VAL A 626 16.63 -11.22 25.09
N LYS A 627 16.60 -10.46 26.19
CA LYS A 627 16.71 -10.94 27.57
C LYS A 627 15.60 -10.32 28.41
#